data_AF-A0A1Q8QS32-F1
#
_entry.id   AF-A0A1Q8QS32-F1
#
_cell.length_a   1.000
_cell.length_b   1.000
_cell.length_c   1.000
_cell.angle_alpha   90.00
_cell.angle_beta   90.00
_cell.angle_gamma   90.00
#
_symmetry.space_group_name_H-M   'P 1'
#
loop_
_entity.id
_entity.type
_entity.pdbx_description
1 polymer ?
#
loop_
_entity_poly.entity_id
_entity_poly.type
_entity_poly.pdbx_seq_one_letter_code
_entity_poly.pdbx_strand_id
1 'polypeptide(L)'
;MGTAFGAGVGRSKAEVCGALSGGLIALGYLQGRSNGDERWDNVAALAAGVRRRFEAEFGCTTCAAVLATLGTQEDMDKCIQLSAKTAGYFHDALRNPQAVETAAPCGCSGRQSTPASTGGCCCG
;
A
#
# COMPACT_ATOMS: atom_id res chain seq x y z
N MET A 1 9.90 -14.35 -2.94
CA MET A 1 9.43 -13.41 -3.99
C MET A 1 9.73 -11.95 -3.63
N GLY A 2 9.37 -11.45 -2.45
CA GLY A 2 9.49 -10.01 -2.11
C GLY A 2 10.91 -9.41 -1.90
N THR A 3 11.98 -10.20 -1.89
CA THR A 3 13.33 -9.73 -1.48
C THR A 3 13.85 -8.54 -2.28
N ALA A 4 13.57 -8.49 -3.59
CA ALA A 4 14.01 -7.39 -4.46
C ALA A 4 13.37 -6.04 -4.11
N PHE A 5 12.23 -6.04 -3.41
CA PHE A 5 11.51 -4.83 -2.99
C PHE A 5 12.08 -4.22 -1.70
N GLY A 6 13.07 -4.87 -1.08
CA GLY A 6 13.70 -4.41 0.15
C GLY A 6 14.25 -2.98 0.04
N ALA A 7 14.01 -2.18 1.08
CA ALA A 7 14.38 -0.76 1.14
C ALA A 7 13.89 0.04 -0.10
N GLY A 8 12.65 -0.21 -0.51
CA GLY A 8 11.98 0.54 -1.58
C GLY A 8 12.40 0.13 -2.98
N VAL A 9 12.71 -1.16 -3.21
CA VAL A 9 13.17 -1.75 -4.49
C VAL A 9 14.68 -1.77 -4.68
N GLY A 10 15.40 -2.56 -3.87
CA GLY A 10 16.83 -2.75 -4.08
C GLY A 10 17.66 -1.62 -3.48
N ARG A 11 17.22 -1.11 -2.32
CA ARG A 11 17.91 -0.08 -1.51
C ARG A 11 17.92 1.33 -2.10
N SER A 12 17.15 1.60 -3.15
CA SER A 12 17.00 2.95 -3.70
C SER A 12 16.30 3.91 -2.73
N LYS A 13 15.41 3.38 -1.87
CA LYS A 13 14.48 4.12 -1.00
C LYS A 13 13.49 5.03 -1.75
N ALA A 14 13.52 5.03 -3.09
CA ALA A 14 12.71 5.91 -3.92
C ALA A 14 11.25 5.43 -4.02
N GLU A 15 11.04 4.11 -4.01
CA GLU A 15 9.74 3.53 -4.26
C GLU A 15 9.02 3.11 -2.97
N VAL A 16 7.83 2.54 -3.17
CA VAL A 16 6.95 2.02 -2.12
C VAL A 16 7.70 1.10 -1.15
N CYS A 17 7.40 1.22 0.14
CA CYS A 17 7.93 0.35 1.19
C CYS A 17 7.86 -1.13 0.81
N GLY A 18 8.95 -1.87 1.07
CA GLY A 18 9.07 -3.28 0.71
C GLY A 18 8.03 -4.17 1.40
N ALA A 19 7.67 -3.87 2.65
CA ALA A 19 6.64 -4.62 3.39
C ALA A 19 5.25 -4.43 2.75
N LEU A 20 4.91 -3.20 2.38
CA LEU A 20 3.65 -2.90 1.70
C LEU A 20 3.59 -3.56 0.32
N SER A 21 4.67 -3.45 -0.46
CA SER A 21 4.80 -4.10 -1.77
C SER A 21 4.65 -5.62 -1.68
N GLY A 22 5.34 -6.25 -0.74
CA GLY A 22 5.26 -7.69 -0.51
C GLY A 22 3.86 -8.16 -0.12
N GLY A 23 3.18 -7.41 0.75
CA GLY A 23 1.80 -7.70 1.14
C GLY A 23 0.81 -7.55 -0.02
N LEU A 24 0.97 -6.53 -0.87
CA LEU A 24 0.13 -6.35 -2.07
C LEU A 24 0.31 -7.51 -3.07
N ILE A 25 1.55 -7.99 -3.25
CA ILE A 25 1.82 -9.18 -4.07
C ILE A 25 1.13 -10.40 -3.47
N ALA A 26 1.23 -10.62 -2.16
CA ALA A 26 0.58 -11.74 -1.49
C ALA A 26 -0.95 -11.67 -1.59
N LEU A 27 -1.53 -10.47 -1.44
CA LEU A 27 -2.97 -10.24 -1.62
C LEU A 27 -3.42 -10.57 -3.05
N GLY A 28 -2.68 -10.11 -4.06
CA GLY A 28 -2.96 -10.45 -5.46
C GLY A 28 -2.82 -11.95 -5.75
N TYR A 29 -1.87 -12.63 -5.12
CA TYR A 29 -1.74 -14.09 -5.23
C TYR A 29 -2.94 -14.83 -4.63
N LEU A 30 -3.51 -14.34 -3.52
CA LEU A 30 -4.59 -15.00 -2.80
C LEU A 30 -6.00 -14.65 -3.32
N GLN A 31 -6.20 -13.43 -3.81
CA GLN A 31 -7.51 -12.86 -4.13
C GLN A 31 -7.56 -12.20 -5.51
N GLY A 32 -6.49 -12.32 -6.30
CA GLY A 32 -6.42 -11.75 -7.64
C GLY A 32 -7.31 -12.49 -8.63
N ARG A 33 -7.46 -11.88 -9.81
CA ARG A 33 -8.14 -12.46 -10.97
C ARG A 33 -7.38 -13.67 -11.52
N SER A 34 -8.11 -14.65 -12.02
CA SER A 34 -7.56 -15.84 -12.68
C SER A 34 -7.39 -15.65 -14.19
N ASN A 35 -8.09 -14.67 -14.78
CA ASN A 35 -7.99 -14.30 -16.20
C ASN A 35 -8.26 -12.80 -16.39
N GLY A 36 -8.16 -12.32 -17.63
CA GLY A 36 -8.29 -10.90 -17.96
C GLY A 36 -9.71 -10.33 -17.89
N ASP A 37 -10.74 -11.18 -17.99
CA ASP A 37 -12.15 -10.78 -18.07
C ASP A 37 -12.80 -10.64 -16.69
N GLU A 38 -12.18 -11.23 -15.67
CA GLU A 38 -12.62 -11.12 -14.28
C GLU A 38 -12.44 -9.70 -13.73
N ARG A 39 -13.52 -9.19 -13.13
CA ARG A 39 -13.49 -7.95 -12.34
C ARG A 39 -12.58 -8.12 -11.13
N TRP A 40 -11.84 -7.07 -10.80
CA TRP A 40 -10.88 -7.06 -9.69
C TRP A 40 -11.17 -5.97 -8.66
N ASP A 41 -12.40 -5.43 -8.66
CA ASP A 41 -12.81 -4.34 -7.77
C ASP A 41 -12.66 -4.69 -6.28
N ASN A 42 -12.96 -5.93 -5.90
CA ASN A 42 -12.84 -6.40 -4.52
C ASN A 42 -11.39 -6.38 -4.04
N VAL A 43 -10.46 -6.96 -4.82
CA VAL A 43 -9.03 -6.97 -4.45
C VAL A 43 -8.43 -5.56 -4.52
N ALA A 44 -8.92 -4.71 -5.44
CA ALA A 44 -8.56 -3.30 -5.50
C ALA A 44 -9.00 -2.55 -4.23
N ALA A 45 -10.22 -2.78 -3.75
CA ALA A 45 -10.75 -2.16 -2.53
C ALA A 45 -9.95 -2.58 -1.30
N LEU A 46 -9.65 -3.88 -1.15
CA LEU A 46 -8.79 -4.40 -0.07
C LEU A 46 -7.39 -3.77 -0.11
N ALA A 47 -6.74 -3.75 -1.28
CA ALA A 47 -5.43 -3.15 -1.46
C ALA A 47 -5.45 -1.65 -1.13
N ALA A 48 -6.49 -0.94 -1.56
CA ALA A 48 -6.63 0.49 -1.32
C ALA A 48 -6.82 0.81 0.17
N GLY A 49 -7.64 0.05 0.88
CA GLY A 49 -7.83 0.27 2.30
C GLY A 49 -6.59 -0.09 3.14
N VAL A 50 -5.86 -1.16 2.80
CA VAL A 50 -4.57 -1.45 3.47
C VAL A 50 -3.56 -0.33 3.20
N ARG A 51 -3.46 0.16 1.95
CA ARG A 51 -2.59 1.29 1.61
C ARG A 51 -2.94 2.53 2.41
N ARG A 52 -4.23 2.90 2.49
CA ARG A 52 -4.69 4.06 3.28
C ARG A 52 -4.39 3.89 4.76
N ARG A 53 -4.60 2.70 5.33
CA ARG A 53 -4.27 2.42 6.74
C ARG A 53 -2.76 2.53 7.00
N PHE A 54 -1.94 2.02 6.08
CA PHE A 54 -0.49 2.17 6.15
C PHE A 54 -0.07 3.65 6.09
N GLU A 55 -0.61 4.40 5.14
CA GLU A 55 -0.31 5.83 4.96
C GLU A 55 -0.79 6.68 6.14
N ALA A 56 -1.97 6.40 6.70
CA ALA A 56 -2.48 7.09 7.88
C ALA A 56 -1.58 6.89 9.12
N GLU A 57 -0.93 5.73 9.23
CA GLU A 57 -0.02 5.42 10.33
C GLU A 57 1.38 6.01 10.11
N PHE A 58 1.94 5.88 8.90
CA PHE A 58 3.34 6.19 8.62
C PHE A 58 3.55 7.50 7.85
N GLY A 59 2.47 8.22 7.53
CA GLY A 59 2.45 9.50 6.81
C GLY A 59 2.63 9.40 5.30
N CYS A 60 3.26 8.36 4.79
CA CYS A 60 3.49 8.15 3.36
C CYS A 60 3.64 6.65 3.05
N THR A 61 3.79 6.31 1.77
CA THR A 61 4.05 4.94 1.31
C THR A 61 5.46 4.73 0.75
N THR A 62 6.17 5.80 0.38
CA THR A 62 7.56 5.71 -0.12
C THR A 62 8.52 5.34 1.01
N CYS A 63 9.49 4.47 0.71
CA CYS A 63 10.37 3.92 1.73
C CYS A 63 11.21 5.00 2.42
N ALA A 64 11.69 6.01 1.69
CA ALA A 64 12.42 7.13 2.26
C ALA A 64 11.60 7.91 3.30
N ALA A 65 10.36 8.28 2.96
CA ALA A 65 9.49 9.02 3.85
C ALA A 65 9.11 8.20 5.10
N VAL A 66 8.80 6.91 4.92
CA VAL A 66 8.52 6.00 6.04
C VAL A 66 9.75 5.84 6.94
N LEU A 67 10.96 5.70 6.38
CA LEU A 67 12.18 5.62 7.21
C LEU A 67 12.41 6.91 8.02
N ALA A 68 12.08 8.07 7.45
CA ALA A 68 12.18 9.34 8.16
C ALA A 68 11.24 9.39 9.38
N THR A 69 10.05 8.79 9.31
CA THR A 69 9.11 8.73 10.45
C THR A 69 9.54 7.71 11.52
N LEU A 70 10.21 6.63 11.12
CA LEU A 70 10.75 5.64 12.07
C LEU A 70 12.05 6.10 12.75
N GLY A 71 12.80 7.00 12.11
CA GLY A 71 14.13 7.43 12.56
C GLY A 71 15.21 6.35 12.34
N THR A 72 16.34 6.53 13.02
CA THR A 72 17.53 5.66 12.88
C THR A 72 17.18 4.20 13.11
N GLN A 73 17.68 3.32 12.25
CA GLN A 73 17.53 1.87 12.38
C GLN A 73 18.73 1.29 13.13
N GLU A 74 18.48 0.32 14.00
CA GLU A 74 19.52 -0.53 14.59
C GLU A 74 19.23 -1.96 14.15
N ASP A 75 20.09 -2.53 13.30
CA ASP A 75 19.89 -3.87 12.72
C ASP A 75 18.50 -4.11 12.10
N MET A 76 17.92 -3.06 11.48
CA MET A 76 16.60 -3.07 10.84
C MET A 76 15.42 -3.34 11.81
N ASP A 77 15.63 -3.19 13.12
CA ASP A 77 14.63 -3.39 14.18
C ASP A 77 13.25 -2.78 13.84
N LYS A 78 13.20 -1.50 13.47
CA LYS A 78 11.94 -0.81 13.19
C LYS A 78 11.35 -1.22 11.85
N CYS A 79 12.17 -1.55 10.86
CA CYS A 79 11.68 -2.15 9.61
C CYS A 79 11.07 -3.54 9.83
N ILE A 80 11.62 -4.34 10.75
CA ILE A 80 11.08 -5.64 11.15
C ILE A 80 9.72 -5.44 11.85
N GLN A 81 9.64 -4.52 12.81
CA GLN A 81 8.40 -4.15 13.50
C GLN A 81 7.33 -3.64 12.52
N LEU A 82 7.69 -2.73 11.62
CA LEU A 82 6.82 -2.22 10.56
C LEU A 82 6.33 -3.35 9.66
N SER A 83 7.19 -4.31 9.32
CA SER A 83 6.82 -5.44 8.46
C SER A 83 5.79 -6.33 9.15
N ALA A 84 5.97 -6.64 10.43
CA ALA A 84 4.99 -7.39 11.22
C ALA A 84 3.65 -6.66 11.32
N LYS A 85 3.68 -5.34 11.61
CA LYS A 85 2.46 -4.51 11.67
C LYS A 85 1.73 -4.47 10.33
N THR A 86 2.48 -4.30 9.23
CA THR A 86 1.94 -4.29 7.87
C THR A 86 1.29 -5.62 7.53
N ALA A 87 1.92 -6.76 7.88
CA ALA A 87 1.31 -8.08 7.71
C ALA A 87 -0.02 -8.21 8.48
N GLY A 88 -0.11 -7.62 9.68
CA GLY A 88 -1.36 -7.52 10.43
C GLY A 88 -2.47 -6.80 9.67
N TYR A 89 -2.17 -5.72 8.93
CA TYR A 89 -3.18 -5.04 8.11
C TYR A 89 -3.72 -5.92 6.98
N PHE A 90 -2.86 -6.71 6.33
CA PHE A 90 -3.29 -7.65 5.31
C PHE A 90 -4.07 -8.82 5.91
N HIS A 91 -3.70 -9.29 7.10
CA HIS A 91 -4.47 -10.29 7.84
C HIS A 91 -5.89 -9.80 8.12
N ASP A 92 -6.02 -8.57 8.64
CA ASP A 92 -7.30 -7.93 8.91
C ASP A 92 -8.11 -7.77 7.62
N ALA A 93 -7.49 -7.33 6.52
CA ALA A 93 -8.17 -7.17 5.24
C ALA A 93 -8.72 -8.49 4.70
N LEU A 94 -7.99 -9.60 4.84
CA LEU A 94 -8.42 -10.92 4.38
C LEU A 94 -9.51 -11.53 5.26
N ARG A 95 -9.52 -11.24 6.57
CA ARG A 95 -10.48 -11.82 7.53
C ARG A 95 -11.68 -10.95 7.84
N ASN A 96 -11.53 -9.65 7.74
CA ASN A 96 -12.57 -8.67 8.01
C ASN A 96 -12.54 -7.55 6.94
N PRO A 97 -12.95 -7.84 5.69
CA PRO A 97 -12.90 -6.89 4.58
C PRO A 97 -13.57 -5.55 4.86
N GLN A 98 -14.70 -5.57 5.60
CA GLN A 98 -15.50 -4.38 5.92
C GLN A 98 -14.76 -3.37 6.81
N ALA A 99 -13.83 -3.84 7.64
CA ALA A 99 -13.03 -2.97 8.52
C ALA A 99 -11.97 -2.13 7.78
N VAL A 100 -11.68 -2.49 6.52
CA VAL A 100 -10.65 -1.84 5.70
C VAL A 100 -11.28 -0.90 4.66
N GLU A 101 -12.58 -1.02 4.42
CA GLU A 101 -13.36 -0.26 3.44
C GLU A 101 -13.84 1.11 3.97
N THR A 102 -13.87 1.30 5.29
CA THR A 102 -14.46 2.49 5.95
C THR A 102 -13.65 3.78 5.81
N ALA A 103 -12.42 3.72 5.28
CA ALA A 103 -11.68 4.92 4.90
C ALA A 103 -12.22 5.39 3.54
N ALA A 104 -12.98 6.49 3.57
CA ALA A 104 -13.74 7.08 2.47
C ALA A 104 -13.10 6.96 1.07
N PRO A 105 -13.90 6.76 0.00
CA PRO A 105 -13.38 6.82 -1.35
C PRO A 105 -12.69 8.18 -1.54
N CYS A 106 -11.51 8.19 -2.16
CA CYS A 106 -11.03 9.41 -2.77
C CYS A 106 -12.17 9.92 -3.66
N GLY A 107 -12.52 11.22 -3.58
CA GLY A 107 -13.62 11.84 -4.33
C GLY A 107 -13.47 11.82 -5.86
N CYS A 108 -12.70 10.89 -6.41
CA CYS A 108 -12.47 10.65 -7.82
C CYS A 108 -13.60 9.88 -8.50
N SER A 109 -14.64 9.44 -7.79
CA SER A 109 -15.79 8.72 -8.37
C SER A 109 -16.71 9.58 -9.26
N GLY A 110 -16.24 10.74 -9.73
CA GLY A 110 -17.01 11.67 -10.55
C GLY A 110 -16.25 12.34 -11.69
N ARG A 111 -15.09 11.83 -12.13
CA ARG A 111 -14.43 12.41 -13.32
C ARG A 111 -14.98 11.75 -14.59
N GLN A 112 -16.10 12.27 -15.07
CA GLN A 112 -16.50 12.12 -16.47
C GLN A 112 -15.38 12.71 -17.35
N SER A 113 -15.01 11.97 -18.39
CA SER A 113 -13.95 12.31 -19.33
C SER A 113 -14.19 13.69 -19.96
N THR A 114 -13.44 14.70 -19.51
CA THR A 114 -13.22 15.96 -20.24
C THR A 114 -11.72 16.23 -20.27
N PRO A 115 -11.18 16.78 -21.37
CA PRO A 115 -9.74 16.80 -21.60
C PRO A 115 -9.04 17.82 -20.71
N ALA A 116 -7.95 17.37 -20.13
CA ALA A 116 -6.81 18.10 -19.57
C ALA A 116 -7.10 19.43 -18.85
N SER A 117 -7.20 19.35 -17.51
CA SER A 117 -6.71 20.44 -16.67
C SER A 117 -5.55 19.93 -15.82
N THR A 118 -4.37 20.52 -16.02
CA THR A 118 -3.20 20.44 -15.14
C THR A 118 -3.57 20.85 -13.71
N GLY A 119 -3.69 19.87 -12.82
CA GLY A 119 -3.86 20.09 -11.38
C GLY A 119 -3.16 18.96 -10.64
N GLY A 120 -2.05 19.31 -9.96
CA GLY A 120 -1.09 18.37 -9.38
C GLY A 120 -1.67 17.40 -8.36
N CYS A 121 -1.20 16.15 -8.43
CA CYS A 121 -1.40 15.14 -7.41
C CYS A 121 -0.23 15.18 -6.41
N CYS A 122 -0.57 15.40 -5.14
CA CYS A 122 0.22 15.17 -3.92
C CYS A 122 1.71 15.55 -3.97
N CYS A 123 1.96 16.86 -3.84
CA CYS A 123 3.09 17.34 -3.05
C CYS A 123 2.65 17.45 -1.58
N GLY A 124 3.49 16.95 -0.68
CA GLY A 124 3.34 16.96 0.77
C GLY A 124 4.19 15.86 1.37
#